data_AF-A0AB34IFU3-F1
#
_entry.id   AF-A0AB34IFU3-F1
#
_cell.length_a   1.000
_cell.length_b   1.000
_cell.length_c   1.000
_cell.angle_alpha   90.00
_cell.angle_beta   90.00
_cell.angle_gamma   90.00
#
_symmetry.space_group_name_H-M   'P 1'
#
loop_
_entity.id
_entity.type
_entity.pdbx_description
1 polymer ?
#
loop_
_entity_poly.entity_id
_entity_poly.type
_entity_poly.pdbx_seq_one_letter_code
_entity_poly.pdbx_strand_id
1 'polypeptide(L)'
;MAEPPPTLEPPWPPSPSQLCWSVDLTGWRPGTREWYWLLRLLPPHEQLAIHAAGAEPRAGLASRLLQRRAVARLLSPPPAPPLPYDAVAIGRTRGNKPFALTPRRPASCANLTFNVSHTPAAVLLAADPVLLVGLHLSPPFRQTFAQLREAYDGTLSPREWERLEALPAAARVAAFRVAWAAKTAYVKARGDGMAFPLAEVEVVVGRRGGKAAVAPAGGGVSLARWEGGEMKALPLWRVDVMETGEAEEGEWPLLAVARGPVSDAVDSVGDFVKTFTRPRIPHGEIRARLLTELPPFEELSIADLVPPHMREEYLQITAILDRPFNPPVTRPLRNSSRRPEPQLLAGEGTEFDIPSWIHPKNAGVEEEERRYFCWQIM
;
A
#
# COMPACT_ATOMS: atom_id res chain seq x y z
N MET A 1 10.08 -51.43 -2.65
CA MET A 1 9.95 -50.22 -3.50
C MET A 1 10.36 -49.05 -2.63
N ALA A 2 11.52 -48.45 -2.89
CA ALA A 2 11.95 -47.26 -2.18
C ALA A 2 11.12 -46.07 -2.65
N GLU A 3 10.64 -45.24 -1.73
CA GLU A 3 10.02 -43.95 -2.07
C GLU A 3 10.99 -43.11 -2.92
N PRO A 4 10.49 -42.40 -3.96
CA PRO A 4 11.35 -41.50 -4.70
C PRO A 4 11.83 -40.39 -3.75
N PRO A 5 13.10 -39.95 -3.87
CA PRO A 5 13.60 -38.86 -3.04
C PRO A 5 12.74 -37.60 -3.27
N PRO A 6 12.56 -36.75 -2.25
CA PRO A 6 11.92 -35.47 -2.45
C PRO A 6 12.69 -34.75 -3.55
N THR A 7 12.00 -34.37 -4.62
CA THR A 7 12.52 -33.47 -5.64
C THR A 7 12.96 -32.21 -4.91
N LEU A 8 14.27 -32.10 -4.67
CA LEU A 8 14.94 -30.87 -4.28
C LEU A 8 14.82 -29.94 -5.48
N GLU A 9 13.65 -29.32 -5.63
CA GLU A 9 13.60 -28.02 -6.29
C GLU A 9 14.69 -27.18 -5.62
N PRO A 10 15.61 -26.56 -6.38
CA PRO A 10 16.69 -25.80 -5.79
C PRO A 10 16.09 -24.75 -4.85
N PRO A 11 16.70 -24.48 -3.68
CA PRO A 11 16.32 -23.32 -2.90
C PRO A 11 16.30 -22.12 -3.84
N TRP A 12 15.23 -21.35 -3.77
CA TRP A 12 14.99 -20.15 -4.57
C TRP A 12 16.32 -19.42 -4.84
N PRO A 13 16.65 -19.00 -6.08
CA PRO A 13 17.80 -18.12 -6.25
C PRO A 13 17.61 -16.91 -5.33
N PRO A 14 18.68 -16.32 -4.75
CA PRO A 14 18.54 -15.04 -4.06
C PRO A 14 17.78 -14.11 -4.99
N SER A 15 16.59 -13.70 -4.55
CA SER A 15 15.52 -13.12 -5.36
C SER A 15 16.04 -12.05 -6.33
N PRO A 16 15.36 -11.75 -7.45
CA PRO A 16 15.41 -10.39 -7.95
C PRO A 16 14.94 -9.53 -6.78
N SER A 17 15.86 -8.70 -6.28
CA SER A 17 15.80 -8.04 -4.97
C SER A 17 14.40 -7.54 -4.67
N GLN A 18 13.87 -7.86 -3.48
CA GLN A 18 12.75 -7.08 -2.94
C GLN A 18 13.04 -5.60 -3.18
N LEU A 19 12.03 -4.84 -3.61
CA LEU A 19 12.19 -3.41 -3.80
C LEU A 19 11.46 -2.71 -2.67
N CYS A 20 12.16 -1.78 -2.03
CA CYS A 20 11.61 -0.80 -1.12
C CYS A 20 12.06 0.56 -1.66
N TRP A 21 11.15 1.35 -2.20
CA TRP A 21 11.45 2.64 -2.82
C TRP A 21 10.61 3.74 -2.20
N SER A 22 11.22 4.91 -2.00
CA SER A 22 10.55 6.14 -1.60
C SER A 22 10.77 7.25 -2.63
N VAL A 23 9.84 8.19 -2.68
CA VAL A 23 9.95 9.43 -3.47
C VAL A 23 9.48 10.57 -2.57
N ASP A 24 10.37 11.51 -2.27
CA ASP A 24 10.03 12.75 -1.58
C ASP A 24 9.36 13.74 -2.55
N LEU A 25 8.20 14.25 -2.16
CA LEU A 25 7.40 15.22 -2.90
C LEU A 25 7.37 16.60 -2.21
N THR A 26 8.03 16.75 -1.06
CA THR A 26 8.01 17.97 -0.24
C THR A 26 8.48 19.18 -1.04
N GLY A 27 9.57 19.03 -1.80
CA GLY A 27 10.11 20.06 -2.69
C GLY A 27 9.57 20.03 -4.13
N TRP A 28 8.90 18.96 -4.55
CA TRP A 28 8.51 18.79 -5.95
C TRP A 28 7.31 19.67 -6.30
N ARG A 29 7.52 20.69 -7.15
CA ARG A 29 6.51 21.63 -7.64
C ARG A 29 6.58 21.68 -9.17
N PRO A 30 5.99 20.69 -9.88
CA PRO A 30 6.18 20.60 -11.32
C PRO A 30 5.58 21.80 -12.04
N GLY A 31 6.28 22.28 -13.06
CA GLY A 31 5.70 23.22 -14.03
C GLY A 31 4.61 22.54 -14.87
N THR A 32 3.82 23.32 -15.59
CA THR A 32 2.76 22.77 -16.47
C THR A 32 3.32 21.81 -17.53
N ARG A 33 4.46 22.15 -18.15
CA ARG A 33 5.14 21.26 -19.12
C ARG A 33 5.61 19.95 -18.50
N GLU A 34 6.32 20.02 -17.38
CA GLU A 34 6.82 18.84 -16.66
C GLU A 34 5.66 17.91 -16.29
N TRP A 35 4.58 18.48 -15.75
CA TRP A 35 3.38 17.75 -15.37
C TRP A 35 2.82 16.92 -16.52
N TYR A 36 2.49 17.55 -17.65
CA TYR A 36 1.90 16.85 -18.80
C TYR A 36 2.89 15.92 -19.50
N TRP A 37 4.19 16.24 -19.46
CA TRP A 37 5.24 15.37 -19.99
C TRP A 37 5.39 14.09 -19.16
N LEU A 38 5.27 14.16 -17.84
CA LEU A 38 5.25 12.97 -16.99
C LEU A 38 3.93 12.20 -17.13
N LEU A 39 2.81 12.92 -17.23
CA LEU A 39 1.47 12.33 -17.38
C LEU A 39 1.34 11.50 -18.66
N ARG A 40 1.96 11.91 -19.78
CA ARG A 40 1.95 11.14 -21.04
C ARG A 40 2.68 9.79 -20.96
N LEU A 41 3.46 9.55 -19.91
CA LEU A 41 4.08 8.23 -19.66
C LEU A 41 3.06 7.19 -19.15
N LEU A 42 1.84 7.62 -18.83
CA LEU A 42 0.75 6.77 -18.37
C LEU A 42 -0.31 6.58 -19.47
N PRO A 43 -1.00 5.43 -19.50
CA PRO A 43 -2.12 5.23 -20.42
C PRO A 43 -3.30 6.18 -20.08
N PRO A 44 -4.16 6.53 -21.07
CA PRO A 44 -5.19 7.55 -20.91
C PRO A 44 -6.13 7.33 -19.71
N HIS A 45 -6.49 6.09 -19.40
CA HIS A 45 -7.36 5.78 -18.26
C HIS A 45 -6.70 6.09 -16.90
N GLU A 46 -5.38 5.94 -16.76
CA GLU A 46 -4.66 6.34 -15.54
C GLU A 46 -4.52 7.85 -15.44
N GLN A 47 -4.34 8.55 -16.56
CA GLN A 47 -4.31 10.02 -16.60
C GLN A 47 -5.65 10.59 -16.10
N LEU A 48 -6.76 10.07 -16.62
CA LEU A 48 -8.10 10.45 -16.17
C LEU A 48 -8.33 10.15 -14.69
N ALA A 49 -7.87 8.99 -14.20
CA ALA A 49 -8.00 8.62 -12.80
C ALA A 49 -7.23 9.58 -11.87
N ILE A 50 -6.04 10.04 -12.27
CA ILE A 50 -5.26 11.03 -11.50
C ILE A 50 -6.02 12.36 -11.41
N HIS A 51 -6.63 12.81 -12.51
CA HIS A 51 -7.44 14.03 -12.50
C HIS A 51 -8.75 13.88 -11.71
N ALA A 52 -9.38 12.71 -11.75
CA ALA A 52 -10.62 12.42 -11.02
C ALA A 52 -10.41 12.23 -9.51
N ALA A 53 -9.22 11.76 -9.09
CA ALA A 53 -8.90 11.49 -7.69
C ALA A 53 -8.85 12.74 -6.78
N GLY A 54 -8.90 13.95 -7.34
CA GLY A 54 -8.98 15.18 -6.54
C GLY A 54 -7.66 15.53 -5.83
N ALA A 55 -7.72 15.77 -4.52
CA ALA A 55 -6.83 16.60 -3.69
C ALA A 55 -5.30 16.35 -3.78
N GLU A 56 -4.83 15.20 -4.28
CA GLU A 56 -3.40 14.85 -4.29
C GLU A 56 -2.88 14.37 -5.66
N PRO A 57 -3.01 15.19 -6.73
CA PRO A 57 -2.67 14.73 -8.07
C PRO A 57 -1.16 14.45 -8.22
N ARG A 58 -0.28 15.20 -7.52
CA ARG A 58 1.16 14.96 -7.49
C ARG A 58 1.50 13.57 -6.97
N ALA A 59 0.97 13.23 -5.79
CA ALA A 59 1.18 11.91 -5.20
C ALA A 59 0.61 10.81 -6.10
N GLY A 60 -0.57 11.02 -6.69
CA GLY A 60 -1.17 10.10 -7.65
C GLY A 60 -0.29 9.83 -8.88
N LEU A 61 0.27 10.87 -9.51
CA LEU A 61 1.16 10.75 -10.66
C LEU A 61 2.46 10.02 -10.28
N ALA A 62 3.15 10.47 -9.23
CA ALA A 62 4.38 9.83 -8.76
C ALA A 62 4.14 8.35 -8.38
N SER A 63 3.01 8.05 -7.73
CA SER A 63 2.58 6.69 -7.40
C SER A 63 2.44 5.78 -8.62
N ARG A 64 1.79 6.25 -9.70
CA ARG A 64 1.61 5.44 -10.91
C ARG A 64 2.94 5.22 -11.65
N LEU A 65 3.79 6.24 -11.72
CA LEU A 65 5.12 6.11 -12.33
C LEU A 65 6.03 5.17 -11.52
N LEU A 66 6.01 5.26 -10.19
CA LEU A 66 6.78 4.39 -9.31
C LEU A 66 6.36 2.92 -9.44
N GLN A 67 5.05 2.64 -9.50
CA GLN A 67 4.52 1.30 -9.78
C GLN A 67 5.02 0.78 -11.13
N ARG A 68 4.93 1.60 -12.19
CA ARG A 68 5.34 1.23 -13.55
C ARG A 68 6.83 0.93 -13.63
N ARG A 69 7.67 1.75 -12.98
CA ARG A 69 9.11 1.52 -12.83
C ARG A 69 9.41 0.19 -12.15
N ALA A 70 8.76 -0.09 -11.02
CA ALA A 70 8.99 -1.29 -10.23
C ALA A 70 8.65 -2.55 -11.04
N VAL A 71 7.49 -2.55 -11.72
CA VAL A 71 7.08 -3.66 -12.60
C VAL A 71 8.05 -3.83 -13.77
N ALA A 72 8.44 -2.74 -14.44
CA ALA A 72 9.40 -2.80 -15.55
C ALA A 72 10.75 -3.40 -15.13
N ARG A 73 11.23 -3.04 -13.94
CA ARG A 73 12.53 -3.47 -13.39
C ARG A 73 12.53 -4.89 -12.86
N LEU A 74 11.42 -5.37 -12.31
CA LEU A 74 11.30 -6.71 -11.75
C LEU A 74 11.02 -7.77 -12.82
N LEU A 75 10.19 -7.44 -13.81
CA LEU A 75 9.87 -8.40 -14.88
C LEU A 75 10.95 -8.54 -15.95
N SER A 76 11.85 -7.56 -16.07
CA SER A 76 13.06 -7.64 -16.89
C SER A 76 14.28 -7.21 -16.05
N PRO A 77 14.78 -8.10 -15.18
CA PRO A 77 15.92 -7.79 -14.31
C PRO A 77 17.25 -7.76 -15.11
N PRO A 78 18.27 -7.02 -14.65
CA PRO A 78 19.59 -6.99 -15.25
C PRO A 78 20.17 -8.39 -15.44
N PRO A 79 20.98 -8.58 -16.51
CA PRO A 79 21.50 -7.54 -17.41
C PRO A 79 20.52 -7.10 -18.51
N ALA A 80 19.30 -7.66 -18.59
CA ALA A 80 18.32 -7.24 -19.59
C ALA A 80 17.87 -5.78 -19.36
N PRO A 81 17.54 -5.03 -20.42
CA PRO A 81 16.96 -3.70 -20.27
C PRO A 81 15.56 -3.81 -19.61
N PRO A 82 15.15 -2.83 -18.78
CA PRO A 82 13.80 -2.81 -18.21
C PRO A 82 12.73 -2.85 -19.30
N LEU A 83 11.55 -3.37 -18.97
CA LEU A 83 10.43 -3.32 -19.90
C LEU A 83 10.10 -1.87 -20.28
N PRO A 84 9.84 -1.59 -21.57
CA PRO A 84 9.20 -0.35 -21.99
C PRO A 84 7.91 -0.09 -21.21
N TYR A 85 7.64 1.18 -20.90
CA TYR A 85 6.49 1.54 -20.05
C TYR A 85 5.14 1.25 -20.70
N ASP A 86 5.04 1.30 -22.02
CA ASP A 86 3.88 0.89 -22.81
C ASP A 86 3.61 -0.62 -22.74
N ALA A 87 4.66 -1.43 -22.57
CA ALA A 87 4.56 -2.88 -22.35
C ALA A 87 4.20 -3.25 -20.90
N VAL A 88 4.26 -2.31 -19.95
CA VAL A 88 3.85 -2.54 -18.56
C VAL A 88 2.33 -2.44 -18.45
N ALA A 89 1.67 -3.55 -18.18
CA ALA A 89 0.24 -3.60 -17.87
C ALA A 89 0.03 -3.74 -16.36
N ILE A 90 -0.76 -2.84 -15.77
CA ILE A 90 -1.14 -2.87 -14.35
C ILE A 90 -2.66 -2.97 -14.26
N GLY A 91 -3.15 -4.04 -13.64
CA GLY A 91 -4.55 -4.24 -13.31
C GLY A 91 -4.84 -3.81 -11.88
N ARG A 92 -6.12 -3.79 -11.51
CA ARG A 92 -6.58 -3.57 -10.13
C ARG A 92 -7.62 -4.60 -9.75
N THR A 93 -7.53 -5.13 -8.53
CA THR A 93 -8.57 -6.00 -7.97
C THR A 93 -9.82 -5.18 -7.65
N ARG A 94 -10.94 -5.84 -7.29
CA ARG A 94 -12.13 -5.14 -6.77
C ARG A 94 -11.83 -4.28 -5.54
N GLY A 95 -10.87 -4.69 -4.70
CA GLY A 95 -10.37 -3.92 -3.57
C GLY A 95 -9.36 -2.82 -3.96
N ASN A 96 -9.25 -2.47 -5.24
CA ASN A 96 -8.32 -1.49 -5.82
C ASN A 96 -6.81 -1.79 -5.71
N LYS A 97 -6.43 -2.93 -5.12
CA LYS A 97 -5.03 -3.38 -5.07
C LYS A 97 -4.44 -3.48 -6.48
N PRO A 98 -3.38 -2.73 -6.82
CA PRO A 98 -2.73 -2.84 -8.12
C PRO A 98 -1.91 -4.12 -8.23
N PHE A 99 -1.83 -4.68 -9.43
CA PHE A 99 -1.00 -5.85 -9.72
C PHE A 99 -0.52 -5.84 -11.18
N ALA A 100 0.63 -6.47 -11.45
CA ALA A 100 1.16 -6.55 -12.82
C ALA A 100 0.37 -7.59 -13.62
N LEU A 101 -0.19 -7.21 -14.78
CA LEU A 101 -1.02 -8.06 -15.65
C LEU A 101 -0.21 -8.97 -16.60
N THR A 102 1.10 -9.11 -16.39
CA THR A 102 1.98 -9.81 -17.33
C THR A 102 1.80 -11.34 -17.25
N PRO A 103 1.35 -12.00 -18.35
CA PRO A 103 1.00 -13.42 -18.33
C PRO A 103 2.22 -14.37 -18.28
N ARG A 104 3.42 -13.87 -18.62
CA ARG A 104 4.67 -14.64 -18.52
C ARG A 104 5.62 -13.91 -17.59
N ARG A 105 5.86 -14.50 -16.41
CA ARG A 105 6.81 -13.99 -15.43
C ARG A 105 8.10 -14.82 -15.49
N PRO A 106 9.27 -14.20 -15.29
CA PRO A 106 10.48 -14.98 -15.06
C PRO A 106 10.30 -15.77 -13.75
N ALA A 107 10.92 -16.94 -13.64
CA ALA A 107 10.82 -17.79 -12.45
C ALA A 107 11.21 -17.02 -11.18
N SER A 108 12.17 -16.11 -11.30
CA SER A 108 12.63 -15.19 -10.25
C SER A 108 11.53 -14.29 -9.68
N CYS A 109 10.43 -14.08 -10.39
CA CYS A 109 9.27 -13.25 -10.02
C CYS A 109 7.94 -14.03 -10.09
N ALA A 110 7.95 -15.32 -9.77
CA ALA A 110 6.79 -16.21 -9.96
C ALA A 110 5.48 -15.69 -9.39
N ASN A 111 5.53 -15.02 -8.24
CA ASN A 111 4.35 -14.43 -7.60
C ASN A 111 4.58 -12.95 -7.30
N LEU A 112 5.11 -12.19 -8.27
CA LEU A 112 5.35 -10.76 -8.11
C LEU A 112 4.10 -10.04 -7.58
N THR A 113 4.25 -9.45 -6.39
CA THR A 113 3.29 -8.55 -5.79
C THR A 113 3.97 -7.24 -5.45
N PHE A 114 3.21 -6.15 -5.47
CA PHE A 114 3.68 -4.86 -4.99
C PHE A 114 2.54 -4.13 -4.32
N ASN A 115 2.89 -3.14 -3.50
CA ASN A 115 1.93 -2.23 -2.89
C ASN A 115 2.53 -0.86 -2.74
N VAL A 116 1.67 0.16 -2.76
CA VAL A 116 2.05 1.56 -2.70
C VAL A 116 1.20 2.25 -1.65
N SER A 117 1.81 3.18 -0.91
CA SER A 117 1.12 4.12 -0.02
C SER A 117 1.73 5.49 -0.23
N HIS A 118 0.96 6.53 0.03
CA HIS A 118 1.39 7.89 -0.22
C HIS A 118 0.71 8.88 0.71
N THR A 119 1.35 10.03 0.86
CA THR A 119 0.86 11.24 1.49
C THR A 119 1.10 12.40 0.51
N PRO A 120 0.65 13.63 0.81
CA PRO A 120 1.02 14.79 0.00
C PRO A 120 2.53 15.02 -0.12
N ALA A 121 3.31 14.51 0.85
CA ALA A 121 4.74 14.71 0.97
C ALA A 121 5.58 13.53 0.46
N ALA A 122 5.05 12.31 0.39
CA ALA A 122 5.86 11.16 -0.01
C ALA A 122 5.06 10.05 -0.69
N VAL A 123 5.73 9.26 -1.54
CA VAL A 123 5.22 8.00 -2.10
C VAL A 123 6.18 6.88 -1.75
N LEU A 124 5.67 5.78 -1.19
CA LEU A 124 6.46 4.60 -0.88
C LEU A 124 5.89 3.39 -1.60
N LEU A 125 6.78 2.54 -2.11
CA LEU A 125 6.43 1.27 -2.75
C LEU A 125 7.27 0.14 -2.17
N ALA A 126 6.62 -0.98 -1.86
CA ALA A 126 7.27 -2.25 -1.59
C ALA A 126 6.85 -3.28 -2.63
N ALA A 127 7.79 -4.10 -3.09
CA ALA A 127 7.55 -5.21 -4.01
C ALA A 127 8.25 -6.48 -3.56
N ASP A 128 7.56 -7.60 -3.72
CA ASP A 128 8.04 -8.91 -3.34
C ASP A 128 7.76 -9.94 -4.48
N PRO A 129 8.78 -10.68 -4.96
CA PRO A 129 8.59 -11.65 -6.05
C PRO A 129 7.89 -12.97 -5.69
N VAL A 130 7.65 -13.26 -4.41
CA VAL A 130 7.17 -14.58 -3.94
C VAL A 130 5.99 -14.47 -2.96
N LEU A 131 6.05 -13.52 -2.02
CA LEU A 131 5.04 -13.31 -0.98
C LEU A 131 4.07 -12.18 -1.39
N LEU A 132 2.90 -12.15 -0.77
CA LEU A 132 2.10 -10.93 -0.73
C LEU A 132 2.86 -9.85 0.02
N VAL A 133 2.81 -8.63 -0.50
CA VAL A 133 3.25 -7.43 0.21
C VAL A 133 2.13 -6.39 0.25
N GLY A 134 2.01 -5.74 1.41
CA GLY A 134 1.16 -4.59 1.66
C GLY A 134 1.93 -3.54 2.45
N LEU A 135 1.69 -2.27 2.14
CA LEU A 135 2.42 -1.15 2.70
C LEU A 135 1.40 -0.10 3.16
N HIS A 136 1.59 0.43 4.37
CA HIS A 136 0.82 1.57 4.84
C HIS A 136 1.74 2.58 5.52
N LEU A 137 1.68 3.82 5.04
CA LEU A 137 2.36 4.96 5.65
C LEU A 137 1.33 5.73 6.49
N SER A 138 1.39 5.58 7.80
CA SER A 138 0.52 6.28 8.74
C SER A 138 1.11 7.66 9.05
N PRO A 139 0.35 8.76 8.85
CA PRO A 139 0.79 10.07 9.31
C PRO A 139 0.91 10.12 10.85
N PRO A 140 1.55 11.15 11.39
CA PRO A 140 1.41 11.50 12.80
C PRO A 140 -0.07 11.80 13.14
N PHE A 141 -0.53 11.38 14.32
CA PHE A 141 -1.90 11.66 14.76
C PHE A 141 -1.86 12.82 15.74
N ARG A 142 -2.57 13.91 15.41
CA ARG A 142 -2.71 15.06 16.32
C ARG A 142 -3.83 14.85 17.35
N GLN A 143 -4.65 13.81 17.17
CA GLN A 143 -5.78 13.48 18.02
C GLN A 143 -5.33 12.83 19.33
N THR A 144 -6.03 13.16 20.42
CA THR A 144 -5.89 12.48 21.70
C THR A 144 -6.37 11.03 21.62
N PHE A 145 -5.91 10.18 22.55
CA PHE A 145 -6.35 8.79 22.62
C PHE A 145 -7.88 8.63 22.73
N ALA A 146 -8.56 9.54 23.44
CA ALA A 146 -10.02 9.51 23.55
C ALA A 146 -10.71 9.81 22.21
N GLN A 147 -10.21 10.78 21.45
CA GLN A 147 -10.70 11.09 20.11
C GLN A 147 -10.46 9.92 19.14
N LEU A 148 -9.30 9.26 19.24
CA LEU A 148 -9.02 8.06 18.44
C LEU A 148 -9.96 6.90 18.80
N ARG A 149 -10.22 6.68 20.10
CA ARG A 149 -11.14 5.65 20.58
C ARG A 149 -12.55 5.83 20.03
N GLU A 150 -13.03 7.08 19.97
CA GLU A 150 -14.34 7.43 19.42
C GLU A 150 -14.37 7.29 17.89
N ALA A 151 -13.39 7.87 17.19
CA ALA A 151 -13.36 7.91 15.73
C ALA A 151 -13.13 6.53 15.09
N TYR A 152 -12.40 5.64 15.78
CA TYR A 152 -11.93 4.37 15.24
C TYR A 152 -12.43 3.15 16.03
N ASP A 153 -13.54 3.25 16.78
CA ASP A 153 -14.06 2.19 17.66
C ASP A 153 -14.17 0.81 16.99
N GLY A 154 -14.49 0.75 15.68
CA GLY A 154 -14.62 -0.49 14.92
C GLY A 154 -13.34 -1.03 14.27
N THR A 155 -12.18 -0.37 14.47
CA THR A 155 -10.95 -0.76 13.78
C THR A 155 -10.06 -1.70 14.58
N LEU A 156 -10.18 -1.70 15.91
CA LEU A 156 -9.50 -2.63 16.81
C LEU A 156 -10.50 -3.53 17.50
N SER A 157 -10.08 -4.74 17.88
CA SER A 157 -10.92 -5.60 18.71
C SER A 157 -11.11 -4.99 20.10
N PRO A 158 -12.15 -5.37 20.86
CA PRO A 158 -12.30 -4.96 22.26
C PRO A 158 -11.05 -5.25 23.11
N ARG A 159 -10.42 -6.41 22.89
CA ARG A 159 -9.18 -6.81 23.59
C ARG A 159 -7.98 -5.95 23.23
N GLU A 160 -7.89 -5.50 21.97
CA GLU A 160 -6.85 -4.54 21.57
C GLU A 160 -7.08 -3.19 22.26
N TRP A 161 -8.30 -2.68 22.29
CA TRP A 161 -8.64 -1.44 23.00
C TRP A 161 -8.32 -1.51 24.50
N GLU A 162 -8.73 -2.58 25.17
CA GLU A 162 -8.40 -2.82 26.59
C GLU A 162 -6.87 -2.82 26.83
N ARG A 163 -6.11 -3.47 25.93
CA ARG A 163 -4.64 -3.48 26.00
C ARG A 163 -4.05 -2.08 25.85
N LEU A 164 -4.58 -1.27 24.93
CA LEU A 164 -4.14 0.11 24.74
C LEU A 164 -4.48 1.00 25.94
N GLU A 165 -5.67 0.84 26.52
CA GLU A 165 -6.12 1.55 27.71
C GLU A 165 -5.27 1.22 28.95
N ALA A 166 -4.78 -0.02 29.04
CA ALA A 166 -3.87 -0.44 30.12
C ALA A 166 -2.45 0.16 30.03
N LEU A 167 -2.07 0.76 28.89
CA LEU A 167 -0.76 1.40 28.74
C LEU A 167 -0.71 2.77 29.44
N PRO A 168 0.50 3.26 29.82
CA PRO A 168 0.69 4.65 30.23
C PRO A 168 0.14 5.61 29.18
N ALA A 169 -0.50 6.71 29.62
CA ALA A 169 -1.18 7.65 28.73
C ALA A 169 -0.33 8.12 27.54
N ALA A 170 0.96 8.39 27.78
CA ALA A 170 1.92 8.81 26.76
C ALA A 170 2.19 7.77 25.66
N ALA A 171 1.94 6.47 25.91
CA ALA A 171 2.21 5.39 24.96
C ALA A 171 0.99 4.98 24.13
N ARG A 172 -0.23 5.40 24.51
CA ARG A 172 -1.47 4.86 23.95
C ARG A 172 -1.68 5.22 22.47
N VAL A 173 -1.38 6.47 22.09
CA VAL A 173 -1.50 6.95 20.71
C VAL A 173 -0.49 6.22 19.81
N ALA A 174 0.79 6.17 20.22
CA ALA A 174 1.80 5.43 19.46
C ALA A 174 1.43 3.95 19.28
N ALA A 175 0.93 3.31 20.33
CA ALA A 175 0.50 1.92 20.26
C ALA A 175 -0.74 1.70 19.37
N PHE A 176 -1.71 2.63 19.39
CA PHE A 176 -2.81 2.64 18.44
C PHE A 176 -2.30 2.74 17.00
N ARG A 177 -1.34 3.65 16.72
CA ARG A 177 -0.75 3.85 15.39
C ARG A 177 -0.12 2.57 14.85
N VAL A 178 0.65 1.87 15.69
CA VAL A 178 1.26 0.57 15.33
C VAL A 178 0.18 -0.45 14.96
N ALA A 179 -0.85 -0.59 15.78
CA ALA A 179 -1.92 -1.55 15.53
C ALA A 179 -2.69 -1.22 14.24
N TRP A 180 -3.09 0.04 14.10
CA TRP A 180 -3.79 0.56 12.92
C TRP A 180 -2.98 0.36 11.63
N ALA A 181 -1.72 0.78 11.64
CA ALA A 181 -0.85 0.69 10.47
C ALA A 181 -0.60 -0.77 10.07
N ALA A 182 -0.36 -1.65 11.05
CA ALA A 182 -0.08 -3.05 10.76
C ALA A 182 -1.29 -3.78 10.16
N LYS A 183 -2.49 -3.52 10.67
CA LYS A 183 -3.73 -4.11 10.15
C LYS A 183 -4.07 -3.56 8.77
N THR A 184 -3.83 -2.28 8.53
CA THR A 184 -4.02 -1.67 7.21
C THR A 184 -3.06 -2.25 6.18
N ALA A 185 -1.77 -2.41 6.53
CA ALA A 185 -0.80 -3.07 5.66
C ALA A 185 -1.20 -4.52 5.34
N TYR A 186 -1.71 -5.27 6.33
CA TYR A 186 -2.22 -6.64 6.13
C TYR A 186 -3.39 -6.69 5.13
N VAL A 187 -4.40 -5.82 5.31
CA VAL A 187 -5.55 -5.72 4.40
C VAL A 187 -5.12 -5.32 2.98
N LYS A 188 -4.21 -4.35 2.85
CA LYS A 188 -3.64 -3.96 1.55
C LYS A 188 -2.81 -5.08 0.91
N ALA A 189 -2.14 -5.92 1.71
CA ALA A 189 -1.37 -7.06 1.21
C ALA A 189 -2.28 -8.10 0.56
N ARG A 190 -3.40 -8.41 1.21
CA ARG A 190 -4.38 -9.37 0.72
C ARG A 190 -5.24 -8.83 -0.42
N GLY A 191 -5.60 -7.55 -0.37
CA GLY A 191 -6.48 -6.91 -1.34
C GLY A 191 -7.97 -6.95 -0.97
N ASP A 192 -8.30 -7.13 0.32
CA ASP A 192 -9.70 -7.17 0.77
C ASP A 192 -10.44 -5.83 0.55
N GLY A 193 -9.69 -4.72 0.47
CA GLY A 193 -10.23 -3.37 0.32
C GLY A 193 -10.97 -2.87 1.57
N MET A 194 -11.82 -1.86 1.38
CA MET A 194 -12.52 -1.18 2.48
C MET A 194 -13.58 -2.04 3.19
N ALA A 195 -14.02 -3.15 2.60
CA ALA A 195 -15.06 -3.98 3.20
C ALA A 195 -14.56 -4.86 4.37
N PHE A 196 -13.25 -4.96 4.57
CA PHE A 196 -12.67 -5.85 5.57
C PHE A 196 -12.92 -5.37 7.01
N PRO A 197 -13.54 -6.18 7.88
CA PRO A 197 -13.75 -5.82 9.28
C PRO A 197 -12.43 -5.88 10.05
N LEU A 198 -11.72 -4.76 10.15
CA LEU A 198 -10.40 -4.69 10.76
C LEU A 198 -10.36 -5.28 12.18
N ALA A 199 -11.42 -5.12 12.98
CA ALA A 199 -11.54 -5.72 14.31
C ALA A 199 -11.45 -7.26 14.36
N GLU A 200 -11.60 -7.98 13.24
CA GLU A 200 -11.41 -9.45 13.17
C GLU A 200 -9.93 -9.87 13.22
N VAL A 201 -9.00 -8.97 12.98
CA VAL A 201 -7.56 -9.23 13.05
C VAL A 201 -7.02 -8.52 14.27
N GLU A 202 -6.15 -9.17 15.03
CA GLU A 202 -5.45 -8.57 16.15
C GLU A 202 -3.95 -8.52 15.88
N VAL A 203 -3.34 -7.41 16.28
CA VAL A 203 -1.90 -7.31 16.39
C VAL A 203 -1.46 -7.98 17.70
N VAL A 204 -0.65 -9.00 17.55
CA VAL A 204 -0.02 -9.73 18.65
C VAL A 204 1.44 -9.31 18.69
N VAL A 205 1.76 -8.40 19.60
CA VAL A 205 3.16 -8.03 19.85
C VAL A 205 3.85 -9.20 20.52
N GLY A 206 4.84 -9.79 19.83
CA GLY A 206 5.61 -10.90 20.38
C GLY A 206 6.38 -10.45 21.62
N ARG A 207 6.17 -11.15 22.76
CA ARG A 207 7.11 -11.09 23.88
C ARG A 207 8.46 -11.60 23.40
N ARG A 208 9.43 -10.71 23.18
CA ARG A 208 10.84 -11.09 23.36
C ARG A 208 11.13 -10.93 24.86
N GLY A 209 10.82 -11.97 25.63
CA GLY A 209 11.15 -12.14 27.05
C GLY A 209 11.02 -10.89 27.96
N GLY A 210 9.86 -10.70 28.57
CA GLY A 210 9.64 -9.61 29.55
C GLY A 210 8.28 -8.94 29.34
N LYS A 211 7.79 -8.20 30.33
CA LYS A 211 6.42 -7.68 30.45
C LYS A 211 5.93 -6.96 29.17
N ALA A 212 4.64 -7.11 28.90
CA ALA A 212 3.93 -6.55 27.75
C ALA A 212 4.30 -5.07 27.54
N ALA A 213 5.06 -4.82 26.48
CA ALA A 213 5.28 -3.50 25.92
C ALA A 213 5.06 -3.66 24.42
N VAL A 214 4.21 -2.81 23.87
CA VAL A 214 4.14 -2.59 22.43
C VAL A 214 5.55 -2.30 21.95
N ALA A 215 5.99 -2.97 20.88
CA ALA A 215 7.34 -2.80 20.38
C ALA A 215 7.58 -1.29 20.15
N PRO A 216 8.67 -0.70 20.68
CA PRO A 216 9.11 0.58 20.15
C PRO A 216 9.31 0.43 18.65
N ALA A 217 9.07 1.51 17.89
CA ALA A 217 9.29 1.49 16.46
C ALA A 217 10.67 0.89 16.12
N GLY A 218 10.71 -0.05 15.18
CA GLY A 218 11.91 -0.85 14.87
C GLY A 218 11.77 -2.36 15.15
N GLY A 219 10.58 -2.93 15.02
CA GLY A 219 10.35 -4.37 15.26
C GLY A 219 9.24 -4.97 14.40
N GLY A 220 9.27 -6.29 14.26
CA GLY A 220 8.18 -7.04 13.62
C GLY A 220 7.06 -7.37 14.61
N VAL A 221 5.80 -7.21 14.19
CA VAL A 221 4.62 -7.67 14.93
C VAL A 221 4.00 -8.90 14.26
N SER A 222 3.42 -9.77 15.07
CA SER A 222 2.66 -10.93 14.61
C SER A 222 1.18 -10.58 14.54
N LEU A 223 0.43 -11.35 13.78
CA LEU A 223 -1.02 -11.20 13.65
C LEU A 223 -1.74 -12.44 14.17
N ALA A 224 -2.97 -12.25 14.63
CA ALA A 224 -3.94 -13.31 14.87
C ALA A 224 -5.27 -12.89 14.26
N ARG A 225 -6.11 -13.85 13.87
CA ARG A 225 -7.44 -13.58 13.30
C ARG A 225 -8.51 -14.37 14.05
N TRP A 226 -9.66 -13.75 14.24
CA TRP A 226 -10.85 -14.41 14.76
C TRP A 226 -11.43 -15.34 13.68
N GLU A 227 -11.46 -16.64 13.95
CA GLU A 227 -11.98 -17.63 13.02
C GLU A 227 -12.58 -18.81 13.80
N GLY A 228 -13.85 -19.15 13.53
CA GLY A 228 -14.49 -20.31 14.17
C GLY A 228 -14.74 -20.16 15.67
N GLY A 229 -14.88 -18.94 16.19
CA GLY A 229 -15.15 -18.67 17.60
C GLY A 229 -13.90 -18.59 18.49
N GLU A 230 -12.71 -18.66 17.91
CA GLU A 230 -11.44 -18.51 18.61
C GLU A 230 -10.47 -17.58 17.87
N MET A 231 -9.50 -17.02 18.59
CA MET A 231 -8.39 -16.28 18.00
C MET A 231 -7.30 -17.26 17.55
N LYS A 232 -7.05 -17.33 16.24
CA LYS A 232 -5.99 -18.16 15.64
C LYS A 232 -4.79 -17.31 15.28
N ALA A 233 -3.59 -17.72 15.69
CA ALA A 233 -2.36 -17.07 15.26
C ALA A 233 -2.19 -17.20 13.73
N LEU A 234 -1.59 -16.19 13.10
CA LEU A 234 -1.22 -16.18 11.69
C LEU A 234 0.31 -16.37 11.54
N PRO A 235 0.86 -17.58 11.75
CA PRO A 235 2.31 -17.81 11.80
C PRO A 235 3.03 -17.65 10.46
N LEU A 236 2.28 -17.44 9.38
CA LEU A 236 2.79 -17.18 8.03
C LEU A 236 2.66 -15.70 7.64
N TRP A 237 2.29 -14.84 8.58
CA TRP A 237 2.27 -13.40 8.40
C TRP A 237 3.28 -12.73 9.32
N ARG A 238 3.92 -11.69 8.79
CA ARG A 238 4.77 -10.77 9.56
C ARG A 238 4.47 -9.36 9.11
N VAL A 239 4.44 -8.42 10.05
CA VAL A 239 4.39 -7.00 9.72
C VAL A 239 5.60 -6.32 10.34
N ASP A 240 6.46 -5.76 9.51
CA ASP A 240 7.61 -4.96 9.97
C ASP A 240 7.14 -3.52 10.12
N VAL A 241 7.38 -2.93 11.31
CA VAL A 241 6.97 -1.56 11.64
C VAL A 241 8.20 -0.72 11.96
N MET A 242 8.34 0.40 11.26
CA MET A 242 9.49 1.29 11.35
C MET A 242 9.05 2.76 11.30
N GLU A 243 9.77 3.62 12.01
CA GLU A 243 9.65 5.07 11.86
C GLU A 243 10.42 5.51 10.61
N THR A 244 9.86 6.44 9.85
CA THR A 244 10.46 6.93 8.59
C THR A 244 10.63 8.44 8.62
N GLY A 245 11.79 8.95 8.21
CA GLY A 245 11.95 10.35 7.79
C GLY A 245 12.63 11.27 8.80
N GLU A 246 12.11 12.48 8.96
CA GLU A 246 12.41 13.41 10.05
C GLU A 246 11.10 13.69 10.79
N ALA A 247 11.16 14.03 12.07
CA ALA A 247 9.96 14.32 12.84
C ALA A 247 9.28 15.61 12.37
N GLU A 248 8.01 15.55 11.98
CA GLU A 248 7.17 16.75 11.93
C GLU A 248 6.68 17.03 13.35
N GLU A 249 7.00 18.21 13.89
CA GLU A 249 6.59 18.62 15.26
C GLU A 249 6.98 17.59 16.36
N GLY A 250 8.01 16.77 16.13
CA GLY A 250 8.44 15.74 17.08
C GLY A 250 7.82 14.35 16.88
N GLU A 251 6.94 14.15 15.90
CA GLU A 251 6.38 12.84 15.54
C GLU A 251 6.82 12.36 14.15
N TRP A 252 7.26 11.11 14.09
CA TRP A 252 7.71 10.47 12.85
C TRP A 252 6.53 9.76 12.17
N PRO A 253 6.39 9.85 10.83
CA PRO A 253 5.52 8.96 10.08
C PRO A 253 5.87 7.49 10.37
N LEU A 254 4.84 6.66 10.52
CA LEU A 254 4.99 5.25 10.86
C LEU A 254 4.70 4.40 9.62
N LEU A 255 5.68 3.61 9.21
CA LEU A 255 5.55 2.69 8.09
C LEU A 255 5.31 1.27 8.60
N ALA A 256 4.28 0.62 8.06
CA ALA A 256 4.05 -0.81 8.24
C ALA A 256 4.14 -1.53 6.90
N VAL A 257 4.92 -2.62 6.85
CA VAL A 257 5.06 -3.50 5.69
C VAL A 257 4.66 -4.91 6.08
N ALA A 258 3.50 -5.36 5.59
CA ALA A 258 2.98 -6.71 5.81
C ALA A 258 3.45 -7.65 4.71
N ARG A 259 3.94 -8.82 5.11
CA ARG A 259 4.34 -9.92 4.21
C ARG A 259 3.64 -11.21 4.61
N GLY A 260 3.14 -11.94 3.62
CA GLY A 260 2.35 -13.16 3.85
C GLY A 260 2.21 -14.08 2.64
N PRO A 261 1.57 -15.25 2.81
CA PRO A 261 1.40 -16.24 1.75
C PRO A 261 0.46 -15.72 0.65
N VAL A 262 0.75 -16.05 -0.61
CA VAL A 262 -0.11 -15.69 -1.75
C VAL A 262 -1.43 -16.47 -1.80
N SER A 263 -1.56 -17.54 -1.02
CA SER A 263 -2.84 -18.22 -0.80
C SER A 263 -3.89 -17.36 -0.12
N ASP A 264 -3.46 -16.30 0.57
CA ASP A 264 -4.35 -15.41 1.32
C ASP A 264 -4.83 -14.22 0.49
N ALA A 265 -4.44 -14.16 -0.80
CA ALA A 265 -4.87 -13.11 -1.71
C ALA A 265 -6.39 -13.10 -1.85
N VAL A 266 -6.98 -11.91 -1.78
CA VAL A 266 -8.41 -11.70 -2.02
C VAL A 266 -8.61 -11.03 -3.36
N ASP A 267 -9.26 -11.78 -4.25
CA ASP A 267 -9.48 -11.38 -5.62
C ASP A 267 -10.77 -12.05 -6.13
N SER A 268 -11.87 -11.30 -6.07
CA SER A 268 -13.18 -11.80 -6.49
C SER A 268 -13.30 -11.98 -8.01
N VAL A 269 -12.47 -11.29 -8.80
CA VAL A 269 -12.46 -11.39 -10.27
C VAL A 269 -11.53 -12.52 -10.72
N GLY A 270 -10.47 -12.79 -9.95
CA GLY A 270 -9.53 -13.88 -10.15
C GLY A 270 -8.34 -13.53 -11.04
N ASP A 271 -8.29 -12.33 -11.62
CA ASP A 271 -7.22 -11.93 -12.54
C ASP A 271 -5.88 -11.69 -11.86
N PHE A 272 -5.87 -11.25 -10.59
CA PHE A 272 -4.65 -11.12 -9.80
C PHE A 272 -4.08 -12.49 -9.43
N VAL A 273 -4.91 -13.40 -8.90
CA VAL A 273 -4.47 -14.73 -8.48
C VAL A 273 -4.00 -15.58 -9.67
N LYS A 274 -4.64 -15.44 -10.85
CA LYS A 274 -4.18 -16.07 -12.11
C LYS A 274 -2.77 -15.66 -12.52
N THR A 275 -2.25 -14.53 -12.02
CA THR A 275 -0.89 -14.10 -12.36
C THR A 275 0.22 -14.84 -11.60
N PHE A 276 -0.12 -15.63 -10.57
CA PHE A 276 0.84 -16.39 -9.80
C PHE A 276 1.24 -17.68 -10.52
N THR A 277 2.53 -17.85 -10.80
CA THR A 277 3.05 -19.06 -11.45
C THR A 277 3.53 -20.12 -10.46
N ARG A 278 3.66 -19.78 -9.16
CA ARG A 278 3.97 -20.75 -8.09
C ARG A 278 3.16 -20.46 -6.81
N PRO A 279 1.81 -20.58 -6.85
CA PRO A 279 0.95 -20.20 -5.73
C PRO A 279 1.07 -21.12 -4.49
N ARG A 280 1.57 -22.35 -4.66
CA ARG A 280 1.79 -23.31 -3.56
C ARG A 280 3.25 -23.23 -3.11
N ILE A 281 3.49 -22.52 -2.03
CA ILE A 281 4.84 -22.38 -1.43
C ILE A 281 4.86 -23.17 -0.11
N PRO A 282 5.85 -24.04 0.13
CA PRO A 282 6.00 -24.74 1.40
C PRO A 282 6.10 -23.76 2.59
N HIS A 283 5.40 -24.04 3.69
CA HIS A 283 5.39 -23.16 4.87
C HIS A 283 6.79 -22.87 5.44
N GLY A 284 7.72 -23.82 5.35
CA GLY A 284 9.11 -23.62 5.77
C GLY A 284 9.83 -22.54 4.95
N GLU A 285 9.57 -22.50 3.64
CA GLU A 285 10.13 -21.48 2.74
C GLU A 285 9.53 -20.10 3.01
N ILE A 286 8.21 -20.03 3.23
CA ILE A 286 7.53 -18.80 3.63
C ILE A 286 8.16 -18.25 4.90
N ARG A 287 8.31 -19.09 5.94
CA ARG A 287 8.92 -18.68 7.21
C ARG A 287 10.36 -18.20 7.04
N ALA A 288 11.19 -18.93 6.30
CA ALA A 288 12.58 -18.54 6.04
C ALA A 288 12.66 -17.14 5.40
N ARG A 289 11.73 -16.84 4.49
CA ARG A 289 11.68 -15.56 3.80
C ARG A 289 11.11 -14.41 4.64
N LEU A 290 10.17 -14.70 5.55
CA LEU A 290 9.69 -13.73 6.55
C LEU A 290 10.76 -13.40 7.61
N LEU A 291 11.78 -14.25 7.77
CA LEU A 291 12.94 -13.96 8.63
C LEU A 291 13.96 -13.06 7.93
N THR A 292 13.95 -12.97 6.60
CA THR A 292 14.78 -12.03 5.86
C THR A 292 14.30 -10.60 6.13
N GLU A 293 15.24 -9.73 6.50
CA GLU A 293 14.98 -8.30 6.69
C GLU A 293 14.55 -7.67 5.37
N LEU A 294 13.70 -6.64 5.47
CA LEU A 294 13.38 -5.81 4.32
C LEU A 294 14.62 -5.01 3.92
N PRO A 295 14.88 -4.83 2.62
CA PRO A 295 15.90 -3.89 2.20
C PRO A 295 15.53 -2.48 2.66
N PRO A 296 16.53 -1.61 2.91
CA PRO A 296 16.26 -0.21 3.20
C PRO A 296 15.48 0.43 2.04
N PHE A 297 14.65 1.44 2.36
CA PHE A 297 13.99 2.23 1.34
C PHE A 297 15.02 3.07 0.60
N GLU A 298 15.24 2.76 -0.68
CA GLU A 298 16.05 3.57 -1.57
C GLU A 298 15.22 4.76 -2.06
N GLU A 299 15.72 5.96 -1.80
CA GLU A 299 15.08 7.19 -2.26
C GLU A 299 15.35 7.41 -3.75
N LEU A 300 14.28 7.65 -4.49
CA LEU A 300 14.30 7.94 -5.91
C LEU A 300 13.82 9.37 -6.17
N SER A 301 14.50 10.05 -7.09
CA SER A 301 14.02 11.32 -7.61
C SER A 301 12.89 11.12 -8.61
N ILE A 302 12.17 12.21 -8.96
CA ILE A 302 11.19 12.17 -10.07
C ILE A 302 11.87 11.77 -11.39
N ALA A 303 13.11 12.20 -11.63
CA ALA A 303 13.88 11.82 -12.81
C ALA A 303 14.17 10.31 -12.86
N ASP A 304 14.34 9.67 -11.70
CA ASP A 304 14.48 8.22 -11.63
C ASP A 304 13.21 7.50 -12.06
N LEU A 305 12.03 8.10 -11.90
CA LEU A 305 10.77 7.49 -12.36
C LEU A 305 10.61 7.51 -13.88
N VAL A 306 11.46 8.24 -14.61
CA VAL A 306 11.47 8.33 -16.07
C VAL A 306 12.26 7.17 -16.68
N PRO A 307 11.77 6.55 -17.78
CA PRO A 307 12.52 5.53 -18.52
C PRO A 307 13.93 6.03 -18.87
N PRO A 308 15.00 5.21 -18.70
CA PRO A 308 16.37 5.67 -18.89
C PRO A 308 16.64 6.39 -20.22
N HIS A 309 16.05 5.90 -21.31
CA HIS A 309 16.21 6.47 -22.66
C HIS A 309 15.50 7.82 -22.87
N MET A 310 14.61 8.24 -21.96
CA MET A 310 13.88 9.51 -22.02
C MET A 310 14.38 10.54 -20.99
N ARG A 311 15.38 10.19 -20.16
CA ARG A 311 15.85 11.06 -19.07
C ARG A 311 16.46 12.36 -19.58
N GLU A 312 17.19 12.33 -20.68
CA GLU A 312 17.79 13.53 -21.26
C GLU A 312 16.71 14.52 -21.71
N GLU A 313 15.68 14.03 -22.41
CA GLU A 313 14.52 14.86 -22.79
C GLU A 313 13.81 15.43 -21.56
N TYR A 314 13.62 14.61 -20.51
CA TYR A 314 13.01 15.07 -19.26
C TYR A 314 13.81 16.19 -18.60
N LEU A 315 15.14 16.06 -18.51
CA LEU A 315 16.00 17.09 -17.93
C LEU A 315 15.89 18.42 -18.69
N GLN A 316 15.80 18.37 -20.03
CA GLN A 316 15.55 19.56 -20.85
C GLN A 316 14.20 20.21 -20.54
N ILE A 317 13.15 19.43 -20.31
CA ILE A 317 11.82 19.94 -19.94
C ILE A 317 11.87 20.65 -18.58
N THR A 318 12.55 20.06 -17.59
CA THR A 318 12.65 20.64 -16.24
C THR A 318 13.52 21.90 -16.16
N ALA A 319 14.42 22.10 -17.11
CA ALA A 319 15.25 23.31 -17.18
C ALA A 319 14.48 24.56 -17.66
N ILE A 320 13.27 24.38 -18.21
CA ILE A 320 12.45 25.48 -18.71
C ILE A 320 11.63 26.07 -17.56
N LEU A 321 11.82 27.37 -17.31
CA LEU A 321 10.94 28.12 -16.40
C LEU A 321 9.53 28.20 -16.99
N ASP A 322 8.55 27.62 -16.30
CA ASP A 322 7.14 27.69 -16.67
C ASP A 322 6.26 27.92 -15.43
N ARG A 323 5.00 28.30 -15.64
CA ARG A 323 4.04 28.48 -14.54
C ARG A 323 3.87 27.17 -13.77
N PRO A 324 3.84 27.22 -12.43
CA PRO A 324 3.61 26.04 -11.62
C PRO A 324 2.28 25.42 -12.02
N PHE A 325 2.25 24.09 -12.13
CA PHE A 325 1.01 23.37 -12.34
C PHE A 325 0.09 23.63 -11.14
N ASN A 326 -1.09 24.16 -11.43
CA ASN A 326 -2.13 24.37 -10.43
C ASN A 326 -3.27 23.40 -10.77
N PRO A 327 -3.49 22.33 -9.98
CA PRO A 327 -4.53 21.37 -10.30
C PRO A 327 -5.89 22.06 -10.30
N PRO A 328 -6.81 21.67 -11.19
CA PRO A 328 -8.16 22.22 -11.17
C PRO A 328 -8.76 21.96 -9.79
N VAL A 329 -9.11 23.03 -9.07
CA VAL A 329 -9.79 22.94 -7.78
C VAL A 329 -11.15 22.30 -8.05
N THR A 330 -11.32 21.03 -7.67
CA THR A 330 -12.65 20.42 -7.60
C THR A 330 -13.39 21.08 -6.45
N ARG A 331 -14.09 22.19 -6.73
CA ARG A 331 -15.06 22.75 -5.78
C ARG A 331 -16.10 21.66 -5.49
N PRO A 332 -16.46 21.38 -4.22
CA PRO A 332 -17.63 20.57 -3.95
C PRO A 332 -18.83 21.24 -4.62
N LEU A 333 -19.59 20.46 -5.40
CA LEU A 333 -20.84 20.90 -6.00
C LEU A 333 -21.72 21.46 -4.88
N ARG A 334 -21.94 22.77 -4.87
CA ARG A 334 -22.99 23.36 -4.03
C ARG A 334 -24.30 22.73 -4.47
N ASN A 335 -25.05 22.16 -3.52
CA ASN A 335 -26.44 21.75 -3.69
C ASN A 335 -27.22 22.90 -4.35
N SER A 336 -27.43 22.82 -5.67
CA SER A 336 -28.50 23.54 -6.34
C SER A 336 -29.52 22.50 -6.79
N SER A 337 -30.68 22.59 -6.15
CA SER A 337 -31.89 21.84 -6.45
C SER A 337 -32.33 22.12 -7.88
N ARG A 338 -31.88 21.28 -8.83
CA ARG A 338 -32.52 20.89 -10.11
C ARG A 338 -31.53 20.04 -10.92
N ARG A 339 -31.66 18.71 -10.83
CA ARG A 339 -31.05 17.78 -11.81
C ARG A 339 -31.86 17.83 -13.10
N PRO A 340 -31.27 18.02 -14.29
CA PRO A 340 -31.67 17.25 -15.47
C PRO A 340 -31.00 15.88 -15.39
N GLU A 341 -31.79 14.81 -15.55
CA GLU A 341 -31.28 13.44 -15.61
C GLU A 341 -30.24 13.29 -16.74
N PRO A 342 -29.04 12.74 -16.45
CA PRO A 342 -28.18 12.24 -17.51
C PRO A 342 -28.71 10.87 -17.94
N GLN A 343 -29.11 10.76 -19.21
CA GLN A 343 -29.30 9.47 -19.89
C GLN A 343 -27.97 8.71 -19.87
N LEU A 344 -27.82 7.83 -18.87
CA LEU A 344 -26.78 6.82 -18.81
C LEU A 344 -27.18 5.67 -19.75
N LEU A 345 -26.33 5.41 -20.75
CA LEU A 345 -26.30 4.12 -21.43
C LEU A 345 -25.99 3.06 -20.38
N ALA A 346 -26.93 2.12 -20.24
CA ALA A 346 -26.93 1.09 -19.22
C ALA A 346 -25.66 0.22 -19.24
N GLY A 347 -24.92 0.27 -18.14
CA GLY A 347 -24.00 -0.75 -17.67
C GLY A 347 -24.08 -0.73 -16.15
N GLU A 348 -24.54 -1.83 -15.56
CA GLU A 348 -24.93 -1.96 -14.15
C GLU A 348 -23.87 -1.42 -13.18
N GLY A 349 -24.16 -0.26 -12.56
CA GLY A 349 -23.37 0.33 -11.49
C GLY A 349 -24.00 0.03 -10.14
N THR A 350 -23.31 -0.75 -9.30
CA THR A 350 -23.63 -0.86 -7.88
C THR A 350 -23.10 0.36 -7.13
N GLU A 351 -23.98 1.04 -6.41
CA GLU A 351 -23.67 2.03 -5.40
C GLU A 351 -22.69 1.40 -4.37
N PHE A 352 -21.56 2.05 -4.11
CA PHE A 352 -20.59 1.58 -3.11
C PHE A 352 -21.12 1.91 -1.70
N ASP A 353 -21.73 0.93 -1.03
CA ASP A 353 -22.01 1.03 0.40
C ASP A 353 -20.69 1.01 1.18
N ILE A 354 -20.35 2.15 1.78
CA ILE A 354 -19.20 2.30 2.67
C ILE A 354 -19.58 1.70 4.04
N PRO A 355 -18.88 0.69 4.57
CA PRO A 355 -19.20 0.10 5.87
C PRO A 355 -19.32 1.13 7.01
N SER A 356 -20.26 0.91 7.93
CA SER A 356 -20.59 1.86 9.02
C SER A 356 -19.45 2.19 9.99
N TRP A 357 -18.36 1.41 10.02
CA TRP A 357 -17.16 1.72 10.80
C TRP A 357 -16.18 2.65 10.07
N ILE A 358 -16.33 2.83 8.75
CA ILE A 358 -15.65 3.87 7.96
C ILE A 358 -16.38 5.22 8.12
N HIS A 359 -17.61 5.20 8.64
CA HIS A 359 -18.30 6.39 9.10
C HIS A 359 -17.93 6.68 10.56
N PRO A 360 -17.00 7.61 10.85
CA PRO A 360 -16.85 8.09 12.21
C PRO A 360 -18.20 8.67 12.65
N LYS A 361 -18.67 8.24 13.82
CA LYS A 361 -20.05 8.43 14.30
C LYS A 361 -20.44 9.90 14.52
N ASN A 362 -19.53 10.87 14.36
CA ASN A 362 -19.79 12.29 14.58
C ASN A 362 -19.18 13.23 13.52
N ALA A 363 -19.85 14.37 13.33
CA ALA A 363 -19.59 15.44 12.35
C ALA A 363 -18.33 16.30 12.63
N GLY A 364 -17.41 15.83 13.47
CA GLY A 364 -16.17 16.53 13.83
C GLY A 364 -14.90 16.03 13.13
N VAL A 365 -14.98 14.89 12.43
CA VAL A 365 -13.93 14.42 11.51
C VAL A 365 -14.25 15.06 10.16
N GLU A 366 -13.44 16.04 9.75
CA GLU A 366 -13.63 16.74 8.48
C GLU A 366 -13.74 15.73 7.33
N GLU A 367 -14.58 16.01 6.34
CA GLU A 367 -14.80 15.10 5.20
C GLU A 367 -13.49 14.76 4.45
N GLU A 368 -12.49 15.63 4.59
CA GLU A 368 -11.12 15.46 4.11
C GLU A 368 -10.37 14.33 4.85
N GLU A 369 -10.48 14.22 6.18
CA GLU A 369 -9.90 13.12 6.96
C GLU A 369 -10.57 11.78 6.63
N ARG A 370 -11.88 11.78 6.34
CA ARG A 370 -12.61 10.57 5.90
C ARG A 370 -12.16 10.12 4.52
N ARG A 371 -12.00 11.05 3.58
CA ARG A 371 -11.47 10.76 2.23
C ARG A 371 -10.02 10.28 2.30
N TYR A 372 -9.21 10.90 3.16
CA TYR A 372 -7.84 10.49 3.42
C TYR A 372 -7.80 9.04 3.93
N PHE A 373 -8.62 8.69 4.92
CA PHE A 373 -8.74 7.33 5.43
C PHE A 373 -9.14 6.30 4.36
N CYS A 374 -10.20 6.57 3.60
CA CYS A 374 -10.64 5.70 2.51
C CYS A 374 -9.55 5.52 1.44
N TRP A 375 -8.81 6.58 1.15
CA TRP A 375 -7.74 6.58 0.17
C TRP A 375 -6.46 5.88 0.67
N GLN A 376 -6.20 5.90 1.97
CA GLN A 376 -5.10 5.15 2.57
C GLN A 376 -5.34 3.62 2.54
N ILE A 377 -6.59 3.16 2.57
CA ILE A 377 -6.95 1.73 2.50
C ILE A 377 -7.02 1.23 1.04
N MET A 378 -7.55 2.05 0.12
CA MET A 378 -7.55 1.77 -1.33
C MET A 378 -6.14 1.88 -1.95
#